data_AF-A0A1A8D4P9-F1
#
_entry.id   AF-A0A1A8D4P9-F1
#
_cell.length_a   1.000
_cell.length_b   1.000
_cell.length_c   1.000
_cell.angle_alpha   90.00
_cell.angle_beta   90.00
_cell.angle_gamma   90.00
#
_symmetry.space_group_name_H-M   'P 1'
#
loop_
_entity.id
_entity.type
_entity.pdbx_description
1 polymer ?
#
loop_
_entity_poly.entity_id
_entity_poly.type
_entity_poly.pdbx_seq_one_letter_code
_entity_poly.pdbx_strand_id
1 'polypeptide(L)'
;LILNPPISSFDVFKEVKTQSFFDSQKAAMTLCTYLADIYKNMEKLSKDQLGEYFNKLLQVSLWGNKCDLSISAGQENSQKTSPIDSLNSLQAFVLVDDSNRVWSALSSPQRQAGSVKPAGARVDIVLDNAGFELVTDLILADFLVSSGLARQVHLHGKCFPWFVSDVTANDFQWTIRQAMAANHRWMSKSGAQWQKYVKEGVWCYHDHPFWTQPHEFCDMAADAPDLYAALQEADLVLFKGDLNYRKLTGDRDWDHTVDFSTALRGFEPAPLCSLRTLKADVQVGLQPGQGQKLATQDPNWMTSGKHAVIQFHSPKAE
;
A
#
# COMPACT_ATOMS: atom_id res chain seq x y z
N LEU A 1 -18.05 -5.19 27.32
CA LEU A 1 -17.81 -6.57 27.79
C LEU A 1 -16.36 -6.92 27.50
N ILE A 2 -15.55 -7.17 28.53
CA ILE A 2 -14.23 -7.80 28.32
C ILE A 2 -14.52 -9.29 28.15
N LEU A 3 -14.53 -9.76 26.91
CA LEU A 3 -14.72 -11.17 26.61
C LEU A 3 -13.41 -11.90 26.93
N ASN A 4 -13.48 -12.96 27.75
CA ASN A 4 -12.39 -13.91 28.05
C ASN A 4 -11.10 -13.33 28.70
N PRO A 5 -11.16 -12.62 29.84
CA PRO A 5 -9.95 -12.31 30.61
C PRO A 5 -9.26 -13.59 31.12
N PRO A 6 -7.91 -13.66 31.16
CA PRO A 6 -6.95 -12.57 30.93
C PRO A 6 -6.50 -12.41 29.47
N ILE A 7 -7.05 -13.15 28.51
CA ILE A 7 -6.60 -13.21 27.11
C ILE A 7 -7.39 -12.29 26.15
N SER A 8 -8.11 -11.31 26.68
CA SER A 8 -8.98 -10.42 25.90
C SER A 8 -8.24 -9.56 24.86
N SER A 9 -6.93 -9.39 25.00
CA SER A 9 -6.05 -8.69 24.04
C SER A 9 -5.22 -9.64 23.19
N PHE A 10 -5.51 -10.95 23.22
CA PHE A 10 -4.76 -11.94 22.47
C PHE A 10 -5.10 -11.83 20.98
N ASP A 11 -4.07 -11.67 20.16
CA ASP A 11 -4.17 -11.71 18.72
C ASP A 11 -3.85 -13.12 18.24
N VAL A 12 -4.90 -13.85 17.85
CA VAL A 12 -4.82 -15.23 17.40
C VAL A 12 -4.02 -15.40 16.10
N PHE A 13 -3.78 -14.33 15.35
CA PHE A 13 -3.04 -14.35 14.10
C PHE A 13 -1.62 -13.79 14.23
N LYS A 14 -1.22 -13.36 15.44
CA LYS A 14 0.10 -12.77 15.67
C LYS A 14 1.23 -13.69 15.23
N GLU A 15 1.14 -14.97 15.52
CA GLU A 15 2.19 -15.94 15.18
C GLU A 15 2.48 -15.97 13.68
N VAL A 16 1.45 -16.16 12.85
CA VAL A 16 1.61 -16.17 11.39
C VAL A 16 2.11 -14.83 10.83
N LYS A 17 1.65 -13.70 11.38
CA LYS A 17 2.14 -12.36 10.99
C LYS A 17 3.63 -12.18 11.31
N THR A 18 4.06 -12.62 12.50
CA THR A 18 5.47 -12.55 12.88
C THR A 18 6.34 -13.51 12.09
N GLN A 19 5.83 -14.70 11.78
CA GLN A 19 6.55 -15.69 10.96
C GLN A 19 6.80 -15.15 9.54
N SER A 20 5.76 -14.58 8.90
CA SER A 20 5.90 -13.94 7.58
C SER A 20 7.00 -12.88 7.58
N PHE A 21 7.07 -12.00 8.59
CA PHE A 21 8.16 -11.02 8.70
C PHE A 21 9.56 -11.68 8.77
N PHE A 22 9.71 -12.77 9.52
CA PHE A 22 11.00 -13.44 9.65
C PHE A 22 11.41 -14.19 8.38
N ASP A 23 10.46 -14.80 7.69
CA ASP A 23 10.72 -15.57 6.46
C ASP A 23 11.25 -14.67 5.32
N SER A 24 10.83 -13.40 5.28
CA SER A 24 11.28 -12.43 4.28
C SER A 24 12.28 -11.39 4.82
N GLN A 25 12.98 -11.68 5.91
CA GLN A 25 14.06 -10.81 6.43
C GLN A 25 15.11 -10.46 5.37
N LYS A 26 15.55 -11.43 4.56
CA LYS A 26 16.54 -11.17 3.50
C LYS A 26 16.02 -10.14 2.49
N ALA A 27 14.76 -10.24 2.10
CA ALA A 27 14.12 -9.29 1.19
C ALA A 27 14.01 -7.90 1.80
N ALA A 28 13.60 -7.82 3.07
CA ALA A 28 13.54 -6.57 3.83
C ALA A 28 14.92 -5.90 3.92
N MET A 29 15.97 -6.67 4.21
CA MET A 29 17.36 -6.17 4.23
C MET A 29 17.80 -5.63 2.86
N THR A 30 17.47 -6.33 1.78
CA THR A 30 17.75 -5.88 0.41
C THR A 30 17.03 -4.57 0.08
N LEU A 31 15.75 -4.44 0.43
CA LEU A 31 15.00 -3.20 0.21
C LEU A 31 15.55 -2.03 1.03
N CYS A 32 15.89 -2.24 2.29
CA CYS A 32 16.52 -1.20 3.12
C CYS A 32 17.89 -0.77 2.55
N THR A 33 18.66 -1.71 2.01
CA THR A 33 19.95 -1.41 1.35
C THR A 33 19.73 -0.61 0.08
N TYR A 34 18.76 -1.03 -0.74
CA TYR A 34 18.39 -0.34 -1.97
C TYR A 34 17.96 1.11 -1.68
N LEU A 35 17.11 1.32 -0.68
CA LEU A 35 16.67 2.65 -0.26
C LEU A 35 17.86 3.52 0.19
N ALA A 36 18.79 2.97 0.95
CA ALA A 36 20.00 3.68 1.36
C ALA A 36 20.90 4.06 0.17
N ASP A 37 20.96 3.24 -0.87
CA ASP A 37 21.72 3.53 -2.08
C ASP A 37 21.08 4.64 -2.93
N ILE A 38 19.75 4.72 -2.98
CA ILE A 38 19.04 5.88 -3.54
C ILE A 38 19.47 7.15 -2.81
N TYR A 39 19.45 7.14 -1.47
CA TYR A 39 19.73 8.32 -0.66
C TYR A 39 21.15 8.88 -0.82
N LYS A 40 22.14 8.03 -1.13
CA LYS A 40 23.52 8.48 -1.39
C LYS A 40 23.61 9.43 -2.59
N ASN A 41 22.69 9.32 -3.55
CA ASN A 41 22.73 10.05 -4.80
C ASN A 41 21.50 10.93 -5.03
N MET A 42 20.57 10.98 -4.07
CA MET A 42 19.24 11.58 -4.25
C MET A 42 19.30 13.05 -4.68
N GLU A 43 20.21 13.85 -4.11
CA GLU A 43 20.39 15.27 -4.47
C GLU A 43 20.85 15.49 -5.93
N LYS A 44 21.38 14.45 -6.58
CA LYS A 44 21.87 14.50 -7.96
C LYS A 44 20.86 13.96 -8.97
N LEU A 45 19.74 13.40 -8.51
CA LEU A 45 18.75 12.78 -9.38
C LEU A 45 17.93 13.86 -10.09
N SER A 46 17.70 13.68 -11.39
CA SER A 46 16.68 14.44 -12.10
C SER A 46 15.28 14.05 -11.62
N LYS A 47 14.29 14.89 -11.94
CA LYS A 47 12.87 14.59 -11.66
C LYS A 47 12.46 13.24 -12.27
N ASP A 48 12.90 12.95 -13.49
CA ASP A 48 12.55 11.70 -14.17
C ASP A 48 13.17 10.48 -13.50
N GLN A 49 14.45 10.57 -13.10
CA GLN A 49 15.12 9.50 -12.35
C GLN A 49 14.45 9.24 -11.00
N LEU A 50 14.01 10.30 -10.31
CA LEU A 50 13.25 10.17 -9.06
C LEU A 50 11.90 9.48 -9.30
N GLY A 51 11.23 9.79 -10.42
CA GLY A 51 10.00 9.14 -10.86
C GLY A 51 10.19 7.65 -11.15
N GLU A 52 11.32 7.26 -11.74
CA GLU A 52 11.64 5.84 -11.94
C GLU A 52 11.80 5.08 -10.61
N TYR A 53 12.47 5.67 -9.62
CA TYR A 53 12.57 5.07 -8.28
C TYR A 53 11.22 5.00 -7.59
N PHE A 54 10.41 6.05 -7.69
CA PHE A 54 9.03 6.05 -7.18
C PHE A 54 8.23 4.89 -7.77
N ASN A 55 8.21 4.75 -9.10
CA ASN A 55 7.45 3.69 -9.78
C ASN A 55 7.94 2.29 -9.36
N LYS A 56 9.24 2.07 -9.20
CA LYS A 56 9.79 0.79 -8.70
C LYS A 56 9.29 0.49 -7.29
N LEU A 57 9.38 1.44 -6.37
CA LEU A 57 8.94 1.24 -4.98
C LEU A 57 7.41 1.08 -4.87
N LEU A 58 6.64 1.78 -5.72
CA LEU A 58 5.20 1.60 -5.84
C LEU A 58 4.85 0.17 -6.27
N GLN A 59 5.55 -0.36 -7.27
CA GLN A 59 5.36 -1.75 -7.71
C GLN A 59 5.84 -2.78 -6.66
N VAL A 60 6.90 -2.50 -5.90
CA VAL A 60 7.29 -3.35 -4.76
C VAL A 60 6.18 -3.38 -3.71
N SER A 61 5.58 -2.24 -3.39
CA SER A 61 4.42 -2.16 -2.48
C SER A 61 3.20 -2.91 -3.01
N LEU A 62 2.93 -2.84 -4.33
CA LEU A 62 1.88 -3.62 -4.99
C LEU A 62 2.09 -5.13 -4.82
N TRP A 63 3.31 -5.59 -5.07
CA TRP A 63 3.63 -7.02 -5.10
C TRP A 63 4.09 -7.59 -3.76
N GLY A 64 4.07 -6.82 -2.65
CA GLY A 64 4.55 -7.25 -1.33
C GLY A 64 4.04 -8.65 -0.93
N ASN A 65 2.76 -8.92 -1.13
CA ASN A 65 2.16 -10.24 -0.88
C ASN A 65 2.74 -11.39 -1.72
N LYS A 66 3.10 -11.12 -2.99
CA LYS A 66 3.57 -12.13 -3.93
C LYS A 66 5.08 -12.33 -3.85
N CYS A 67 5.82 -11.24 -3.62
CA CYS A 67 7.26 -11.30 -3.34
C CYS A 67 7.52 -12.15 -2.08
N ASP A 68 6.70 -12.03 -1.03
CA ASP A 68 6.79 -12.90 0.15
C ASP A 68 6.60 -14.38 -0.19
N LEU A 69 5.49 -14.74 -0.87
CA LEU A 69 5.18 -16.13 -1.22
C LEU A 69 6.22 -16.77 -2.14
N SER A 70 6.78 -16.02 -3.09
CA SER A 70 7.83 -16.52 -3.97
C SER A 70 9.12 -16.86 -3.23
N ILE A 71 9.37 -16.19 -2.10
CA ILE A 71 10.56 -16.35 -1.24
C ILE A 71 10.33 -17.46 -0.21
N SER A 72 9.10 -17.58 0.31
CA SER A 72 8.71 -18.55 1.35
C SER A 72 8.37 -19.95 0.80
N ALA A 73 8.06 -20.09 -0.49
CA ALA A 73 7.66 -21.36 -1.11
C ALA A 73 8.79 -22.39 -1.33
N GLY A 74 9.97 -22.23 -0.71
CA GLY A 74 10.96 -23.30 -0.56
C GLY A 74 11.59 -23.84 -1.85
N GLN A 75 11.38 -23.23 -3.02
CA GLN A 75 12.19 -23.58 -4.18
C GLN A 75 13.63 -23.12 -3.92
N GLU A 76 14.60 -24.04 -3.99
CA GLU A 76 16.03 -23.83 -3.67
C GLU A 76 16.69 -22.64 -4.42
N ASN A 77 16.02 -22.04 -5.41
CA ASN A 77 16.46 -20.86 -6.16
C ASN A 77 15.77 -19.53 -5.80
N SER A 78 14.75 -19.52 -4.94
CA SER A 78 13.97 -18.32 -4.57
C SER A 78 14.72 -17.32 -3.69
N GLN A 79 15.79 -17.75 -3.01
CA GLN A 79 16.61 -16.88 -2.16
C GLN A 79 17.60 -15.97 -2.92
N LYS A 80 17.59 -15.94 -4.27
CA LYS A 80 18.63 -15.26 -5.07
C LYS A 80 18.21 -13.96 -5.76
N THR A 81 16.93 -13.60 -5.79
CA THR A 81 16.46 -12.46 -6.59
C THR A 81 15.93 -11.35 -5.70
N SER A 82 16.48 -10.13 -5.83
CA SER A 82 15.98 -8.94 -5.13
C SER A 82 14.52 -8.68 -5.52
N PRO A 83 13.64 -8.24 -4.60
CA PRO A 83 12.27 -7.83 -4.96
C PRO A 83 12.24 -6.79 -6.09
N ILE A 84 13.27 -5.95 -6.19
CA ILE A 84 13.43 -4.95 -7.26
C ILE A 84 13.73 -5.62 -8.61
N ASP A 85 14.56 -6.67 -8.63
CA ASP A 85 14.96 -7.34 -9.87
C ASP A 85 13.81 -8.16 -10.47
N SER A 86 12.89 -8.64 -9.62
CA SER A 86 11.69 -9.38 -10.02
C SER A 86 10.63 -8.52 -10.70
N LEU A 87 10.68 -7.18 -10.57
CA LEU A 87 9.63 -6.31 -11.12
C LEU A 87 9.46 -6.45 -12.63
N ASN A 88 10.57 -6.61 -13.37
CA ASN A 88 10.53 -6.73 -14.83
C ASN A 88 9.71 -7.94 -15.30
N SER A 89 9.78 -9.07 -14.60
CA SER A 89 8.98 -10.26 -14.94
C SER A 89 7.53 -10.14 -14.46
N LEU A 90 7.25 -9.25 -13.52
CA LEU A 90 5.92 -9.02 -12.97
C LEU A 90 5.10 -7.98 -13.75
N GLN A 91 5.75 -7.09 -14.50
CA GLN A 91 5.10 -6.02 -15.27
C GLN A 91 4.00 -6.55 -16.21
N ALA A 92 4.22 -7.71 -16.84
CA ALA A 92 3.23 -8.31 -17.75
C ALA A 92 1.92 -8.75 -17.06
N PHE A 93 1.90 -8.83 -15.73
CA PHE A 93 0.73 -9.19 -14.94
C PHE A 93 -0.01 -7.98 -14.36
N VAL A 94 0.46 -6.75 -14.61
CA VAL A 94 -0.25 -5.52 -14.25
C VAL A 94 -1.25 -5.19 -15.36
N LEU A 95 -2.55 -5.34 -15.07
CA LEU A 95 -3.63 -5.22 -16.06
C LEU A 95 -4.04 -3.79 -16.35
N VAL A 96 -3.90 -2.92 -15.34
CA VAL A 96 -4.12 -1.47 -15.39
C VAL A 96 -2.95 -0.84 -14.64
N ASP A 97 -2.23 0.08 -15.29
CA ASP A 97 -1.03 0.71 -14.74
C ASP A 97 -1.12 2.24 -14.85
N ASP A 98 -1.68 2.86 -13.82
CA ASP A 98 -1.78 4.31 -13.67
C ASP A 98 -0.60 4.91 -12.88
N SER A 99 0.52 4.20 -12.69
CA SER A 99 1.66 4.66 -11.89
C SER A 99 2.16 6.06 -12.28
N ASN A 100 2.21 6.36 -13.57
CA ASN A 100 2.59 7.68 -14.08
C ASN A 100 1.59 8.80 -13.72
N ARG A 101 0.30 8.49 -13.59
CA ARG A 101 -0.73 9.44 -13.13
C ARG A 101 -0.55 9.72 -11.64
N VAL A 102 -0.24 8.71 -10.84
CA VAL A 102 0.12 8.87 -9.43
C VAL A 102 1.36 9.75 -9.26
N TRP A 103 2.42 9.48 -10.04
CA TRP A 103 3.63 10.31 -10.06
C TRP A 103 3.33 11.77 -10.44
N SER A 104 2.49 11.99 -11.45
CA SER A 104 2.10 13.33 -11.88
C SER A 104 1.33 14.07 -10.79
N ALA A 105 0.39 13.38 -10.13
CA ALA A 105 -0.34 13.90 -8.98
C ALA A 105 0.59 14.25 -7.81
N LEU A 106 1.65 13.47 -7.55
CA LEU A 106 2.64 13.70 -6.49
C LEU A 106 3.78 14.67 -6.84
N SER A 107 3.99 14.98 -8.12
CA SER A 107 5.09 15.83 -8.57
C SER A 107 4.66 17.16 -9.22
N SER A 108 3.34 17.45 -9.29
CA SER A 108 2.82 18.69 -9.88
C SER A 108 3.22 19.97 -9.08
N PRO A 109 3.77 21.02 -9.75
CA PRO A 109 4.21 22.28 -9.13
C PRO A 109 3.09 23.19 -8.59
N GLN A 110 1.83 22.99 -9.04
CA GLN A 110 0.68 23.82 -8.65
C GLN A 110 0.36 23.78 -7.15
N ARG A 111 1.02 22.92 -6.39
CA ARG A 111 0.94 22.88 -4.92
C ARG A 111 1.54 24.11 -4.23
N GLN A 112 2.31 24.97 -4.89
CA GLN A 112 3.04 26.06 -4.22
C GLN A 112 2.50 27.48 -4.43
N ALA A 113 1.48 27.69 -5.28
CA ALA A 113 0.99 29.04 -5.58
C ALA A 113 -0.55 29.13 -5.52
N GLY A 114 -1.09 29.67 -4.41
CA GLY A 114 -2.44 30.21 -4.36
C GLY A 114 -3.44 29.56 -3.39
N SER A 115 -3.09 28.48 -2.68
CA SER A 115 -3.97 27.90 -1.65
C SER A 115 -3.86 28.64 -0.32
N VAL A 116 -5.01 28.96 0.30
CA VAL A 116 -5.10 29.54 1.66
C VAL A 116 -4.64 28.54 2.75
N LYS A 117 -4.49 27.25 2.41
CA LYS A 117 -3.85 26.23 3.24
C LYS A 117 -2.33 26.22 2.99
N PRO A 118 -1.48 26.15 4.04
CA PRO A 118 -0.05 25.93 3.86
C PRO A 118 0.16 24.65 3.03
N ALA A 119 0.86 24.77 1.89
CA ALA A 119 1.23 23.62 1.06
C ALA A 119 2.09 22.62 1.85
N GLY A 120 1.88 21.31 1.68
CA GLY A 120 2.88 20.33 2.12
C GLY A 120 2.41 18.87 2.21
N ALA A 121 2.12 18.28 1.04
CA ALA A 121 1.92 16.88 0.68
C ALA A 121 1.69 15.86 1.81
N ARG A 122 0.43 15.68 2.23
CA ARG A 122 0.01 14.56 3.07
C ARG A 122 -0.35 13.37 2.16
N VAL A 123 0.28 12.22 2.38
CA VAL A 123 -0.08 10.96 1.71
C VAL A 123 -0.65 10.00 2.74
N ASP A 124 -1.82 9.46 2.47
CA ASP A 124 -2.45 8.46 3.32
C ASP A 124 -2.26 7.08 2.71
N ILE A 125 -1.98 6.08 3.55
CA ILE A 125 -1.86 4.67 3.14
C ILE A 125 -2.83 3.85 3.98
N VAL A 126 -3.88 3.34 3.35
CA VAL A 126 -4.81 2.38 3.96
C VAL A 126 -4.24 0.98 3.81
N LEU A 127 -3.71 0.45 4.91
CA LEU A 127 -2.90 -0.76 4.95
C LEU A 127 -3.73 -2.04 4.78
N ASP A 128 -3.09 -3.05 4.23
CA ASP A 128 -3.58 -4.43 4.12
C ASP A 128 -2.82 -5.31 5.12
N ASN A 129 -1.84 -6.11 4.67
CA ASN A 129 -1.19 -7.13 5.50
C ASN A 129 0.05 -6.62 6.25
N ALA A 130 0.28 -7.22 7.42
CA ALA A 130 1.54 -7.17 8.16
C ALA A 130 2.63 -7.99 7.45
N GLY A 131 3.74 -8.27 8.16
CA GLY A 131 4.85 -9.00 7.56
C GLY A 131 5.58 -8.17 6.50
N PHE A 132 5.92 -8.80 5.37
CA PHE A 132 6.68 -8.15 4.32
C PHE A 132 5.92 -7.04 3.60
N GLU A 133 4.61 -7.17 3.38
CA GLU A 133 3.82 -6.14 2.71
C GLU A 133 3.92 -4.81 3.47
N LEU A 134 3.70 -4.83 4.79
CA LEU A 134 3.91 -3.65 5.63
C LEU A 134 5.33 -3.09 5.48
N VAL A 135 6.37 -3.91 5.46
CA VAL A 135 7.75 -3.41 5.24
C VAL A 135 7.88 -2.67 3.90
N THR A 136 7.27 -3.18 2.82
CA THR A 136 7.28 -2.51 1.52
C THR A 136 6.55 -1.16 1.57
N ASP A 137 5.45 -1.06 2.33
CA ASP A 137 4.69 0.17 2.51
C ASP A 137 5.49 1.20 3.33
N LEU A 138 6.21 0.77 4.38
CA LEU A 138 7.08 1.64 5.17
C LEU A 138 8.28 2.13 4.35
N ILE A 139 8.85 1.30 3.46
CA ILE A 139 9.91 1.72 2.54
C ILE A 139 9.40 2.77 1.56
N LEU A 140 8.19 2.59 1.01
CA LEU A 140 7.56 3.59 0.13
C LEU A 140 7.29 4.89 0.89
N ALA A 141 6.73 4.81 2.10
CA ALA A 141 6.48 5.97 2.96
C ALA A 141 7.78 6.73 3.30
N ASP A 142 8.90 6.01 3.50
CA ASP A 142 10.20 6.61 3.82
C ASP A 142 10.75 7.34 2.60
N PHE A 143 10.67 6.70 1.44
CA PHE A 143 11.04 7.32 0.17
C PHE A 143 10.22 8.58 -0.10
N LEU A 144 8.91 8.55 0.11
CA LEU A 144 8.03 9.71 -0.10
C LEU A 144 8.47 10.90 0.76
N VAL A 145 8.78 10.66 2.04
CA VAL A 145 9.25 11.72 2.95
C VAL A 145 10.65 12.19 2.56
N SER A 146 11.59 11.26 2.38
CA SER A 146 13.00 11.58 2.15
C SER A 146 13.24 12.28 0.82
N SER A 147 12.42 11.99 -0.21
CA SER A 147 12.46 12.66 -1.51
C SER A 147 11.71 14.00 -1.56
N GLY A 148 11.03 14.39 -0.47
CA GLY A 148 10.21 15.60 -0.41
C GLY A 148 8.88 15.52 -1.16
N LEU A 149 8.48 14.33 -1.62
CA LEU A 149 7.17 14.08 -2.25
C LEU A 149 6.02 14.12 -1.23
N ALA A 150 6.31 13.83 0.04
CA ALA A 150 5.39 13.96 1.17
C ALA A 150 6.08 14.68 2.34
N ARG A 151 5.33 15.53 3.05
CA ARG A 151 5.77 16.08 4.35
C ARG A 151 5.27 15.22 5.50
N GLN A 152 4.13 14.56 5.30
CA GLN A 152 3.50 13.71 6.30
C GLN A 152 2.91 12.48 5.63
N VAL A 153 3.02 11.33 6.29
CA VAL A 153 2.37 10.08 5.87
C VAL A 153 1.44 9.61 6.98
N HIS A 154 0.16 9.42 6.67
CA HIS A 154 -0.77 8.82 7.61
C HIS A 154 -1.01 7.35 7.21
N LEU A 155 -0.81 6.44 8.15
CA LEU A 155 -0.97 5.02 7.94
C LEU A 155 -2.23 4.56 8.67
N HIS A 156 -3.18 3.99 7.94
CA HIS A 156 -4.46 3.55 8.48
C HIS A 156 -4.50 2.02 8.57
N GLY A 157 -4.65 1.49 9.77
CA GLY A 157 -4.81 0.04 9.98
C GLY A 157 -6.10 -0.32 10.71
N LYS A 158 -6.15 -1.56 11.22
CA LYS A 158 -7.35 -2.18 11.78
C LYS A 158 -7.35 -2.10 13.31
N CYS A 159 -8.53 -1.86 13.90
CA CYS A 159 -8.68 -1.71 15.36
C CYS A 159 -8.50 -3.02 16.15
N PHE A 160 -8.57 -4.17 15.49
CA PHE A 160 -8.45 -5.50 16.09
C PHE A 160 -7.99 -6.52 15.03
N PRO A 161 -7.60 -7.76 15.42
CA PRO A 161 -7.18 -8.78 14.47
C PRO A 161 -8.24 -9.02 13.40
N TRP A 162 -7.87 -8.81 12.13
CA TRP A 162 -8.78 -8.75 11.00
C TRP A 162 -8.18 -9.50 9.82
N PHE A 163 -9.00 -10.27 9.10
CA PHE A 163 -8.60 -11.00 7.89
C PHE A 163 -7.25 -11.71 7.97
N VAL A 164 -6.96 -12.34 9.13
CA VAL A 164 -5.71 -13.04 9.45
C VAL A 164 -4.50 -12.09 9.54
N SER A 165 -4.07 -11.54 8.43
CA SER A 165 -2.79 -10.85 8.31
C SER A 165 -2.88 -9.33 8.40
N ASP A 166 -4.06 -8.73 8.49
CA ASP A 166 -4.17 -7.27 8.44
C ASP A 166 -3.41 -6.55 9.57
N VAL A 167 -2.85 -5.39 9.22
CA VAL A 167 -2.06 -4.56 10.14
C VAL A 167 -2.93 -3.93 11.22
N THR A 168 -2.64 -4.26 12.47
CA THR A 168 -3.09 -3.51 13.66
C THR A 168 -1.99 -2.57 14.17
N ALA A 169 -2.33 -1.70 15.12
CA ALA A 169 -1.36 -0.80 15.75
C ALA A 169 -0.18 -1.57 16.37
N ASN A 170 -0.46 -2.75 16.93
CA ASN A 170 0.56 -3.60 17.52
C ASN A 170 1.53 -4.15 16.48
N ASP A 171 1.04 -4.55 15.31
CA ASP A 171 1.87 -5.06 14.21
C ASP A 171 2.76 -3.96 13.65
N PHE A 172 2.20 -2.76 13.42
CA PHE A 172 2.95 -1.59 12.97
C PHE A 172 4.12 -1.26 13.90
N GLN A 173 3.84 -1.12 15.21
CA GLN A 173 4.86 -0.83 16.21
C GLN A 173 5.87 -1.98 16.37
N TRP A 174 5.41 -3.23 16.27
CA TRP A 174 6.28 -4.39 16.35
C TRP A 174 7.25 -4.44 15.17
N THR A 175 6.78 -4.23 13.94
CA THR A 175 7.61 -4.22 12.72
C THR A 175 8.70 -3.15 12.78
N ILE A 176 8.38 -1.92 13.22
CA ILE A 176 9.38 -0.86 13.39
C ILE A 176 10.44 -1.26 14.42
N ARG A 177 10.03 -1.83 15.56
CA ARG A 177 10.97 -2.30 16.59
C ARG A 177 11.87 -3.43 16.09
N GLN A 178 11.32 -4.38 15.33
CA GLN A 178 12.12 -5.46 14.76
C GLN A 178 13.12 -4.94 13.72
N ALA A 179 12.69 -4.03 12.83
CA ALA A 179 13.58 -3.40 11.88
C ALA A 179 14.73 -2.67 12.60
N MET A 180 14.43 -1.88 13.64
CA MET A 180 15.42 -1.15 14.43
C MET A 180 16.42 -2.09 15.14
N ALA A 181 15.93 -3.22 15.67
CA ALA A 181 16.74 -4.21 16.38
C ALA A 181 17.51 -5.18 15.46
N ALA A 182 17.31 -5.13 14.14
CA ALA A 182 17.94 -6.03 13.20
C ALA A 182 19.48 -5.90 13.21
N ASN A 183 20.21 -7.02 13.20
CA ASN A 183 21.67 -7.03 13.05
C ASN A 183 22.11 -6.85 11.58
N HIS A 184 21.49 -5.89 10.89
CA HIS A 184 21.80 -5.51 9.52
C HIS A 184 21.79 -3.98 9.42
N ARG A 185 22.92 -3.40 9.01
CA ARG A 185 23.18 -1.95 9.08
C ARG A 185 22.03 -1.10 8.52
N TRP A 186 21.56 -1.41 7.30
CA TRP A 186 20.57 -0.57 6.64
C TRP A 186 19.15 -0.81 7.15
N MET A 187 18.84 -2.02 7.61
CA MET A 187 17.52 -2.34 8.18
C MET A 187 17.37 -1.68 9.56
N SER A 188 18.39 -1.79 10.41
CA SER A 188 18.44 -1.08 11.69
C SER A 188 18.35 0.44 11.51
N LYS A 189 19.10 1.00 10.56
CA LYS A 189 19.03 2.44 10.23
C LYS A 189 17.62 2.85 9.77
N SER A 190 16.98 2.05 8.91
CA SER A 190 15.62 2.34 8.43
C SER A 190 14.62 2.27 9.58
N GLY A 191 14.66 1.22 10.43
CA GLY A 191 13.80 1.13 11.60
C GLY A 191 13.98 2.29 12.60
N ALA A 192 15.21 2.73 12.83
CA ALA A 192 15.48 3.92 13.65
C ALA A 192 14.90 5.20 13.02
N GLN A 193 15.00 5.35 11.69
CA GLN A 193 14.43 6.46 10.96
C GLN A 193 12.89 6.46 11.00
N TRP A 194 12.26 5.30 10.83
CA TRP A 194 10.80 5.15 10.95
C TRP A 194 10.30 5.49 12.35
N GLN A 195 10.99 5.01 13.38
CA GLN A 195 10.68 5.36 14.76
C GLN A 195 10.80 6.87 15.03
N LYS A 196 11.79 7.53 14.40
CA LYS A 196 11.94 8.99 14.44
C LYS A 196 10.76 9.69 13.76
N TYR A 197 10.36 9.26 12.55
CA TYR A 197 9.21 9.84 11.86
C TYR A 197 7.92 9.75 12.69
N VAL A 198 7.69 8.61 13.36
CA VAL A 198 6.55 8.44 14.27
C VAL A 198 6.64 9.40 15.45
N LYS A 199 7.82 9.54 16.08
CA LYS A 199 8.02 10.43 17.23
C LYS A 199 7.84 11.90 16.88
N GLU A 200 8.22 12.31 15.67
CA GLU A 200 8.14 13.68 15.17
C GLU A 200 6.80 14.03 14.52
N GLY A 201 5.87 13.07 14.43
CA GLY A 201 4.57 13.27 13.77
C GLY A 201 4.65 13.38 12.24
N VAL A 202 5.81 13.06 11.65
CA VAL A 202 5.98 12.93 10.20
C VAL A 202 5.22 11.69 9.71
N TRP A 203 5.24 10.61 10.47
CA TRP A 203 4.34 9.48 10.29
C TRP A 203 3.31 9.45 11.42
N CYS A 204 2.04 9.28 11.05
CA CYS A 204 0.95 9.12 12.01
C CYS A 204 0.23 7.80 11.75
N TYR A 205 0.16 6.93 12.76
CA TYR A 205 -0.67 5.73 12.67
C TYR A 205 -2.07 6.04 13.20
N HIS A 206 -3.08 5.65 12.43
CA HIS A 206 -4.48 5.75 12.78
C HIS A 206 -5.13 4.38 12.66
N ASP A 207 -6.01 4.07 13.61
CA ASP A 207 -7.05 3.07 13.40
C ASP A 207 -8.41 3.76 13.55
N HIS A 208 -9.43 3.20 12.91
CA HIS A 208 -10.79 3.71 12.96
C HIS A 208 -11.76 2.53 12.79
N PRO A 209 -12.85 2.44 13.59
CA PRO A 209 -13.76 1.29 13.53
C PRO A 209 -14.33 1.01 12.15
N PHE A 210 -14.52 2.05 11.32
CA PHE A 210 -15.02 1.92 9.95
C PHE A 210 -14.20 0.93 9.10
N TRP A 211 -12.88 0.86 9.28
CA TRP A 211 -12.02 -0.05 8.51
C TRP A 211 -12.37 -1.52 8.76
N THR A 212 -12.87 -1.85 9.95
CA THR A 212 -13.26 -3.20 10.38
C THR A 212 -14.77 -3.40 10.49
N GLN A 213 -15.56 -2.49 9.92
CA GLN A 213 -17.01 -2.63 9.74
C GLN A 213 -17.34 -3.25 8.37
N PRO A 214 -18.57 -3.74 8.14
CA PRO A 214 -18.95 -4.34 6.86
C PRO A 214 -19.25 -3.31 5.76
N HIS A 215 -19.32 -2.02 6.07
CA HIS A 215 -19.73 -0.96 5.14
C HIS A 215 -18.81 -0.86 3.90
N GLU A 216 -19.43 -0.52 2.78
CA GLU A 216 -18.74 -0.10 1.56
C GLU A 216 -18.12 1.29 1.78
N PHE A 217 -17.07 1.64 1.05
CA PHE A 217 -16.43 2.95 1.26
C PHE A 217 -17.30 4.12 0.81
N CYS A 218 -18.22 3.93 -0.13
CA CYS A 218 -19.18 4.98 -0.54
C CYS A 218 -20.12 5.42 0.59
N ASP A 219 -20.30 4.62 1.63
CA ASP A 219 -21.11 4.96 2.80
C ASP A 219 -20.31 5.76 3.86
N MET A 220 -18.98 5.88 3.72
CA MET A 220 -18.09 6.50 4.72
C MET A 220 -18.49 7.93 5.06
N ALA A 221 -18.93 8.73 4.10
CA ALA A 221 -19.36 10.11 4.35
C ALA A 221 -20.57 10.21 5.29
N ALA A 222 -21.43 9.18 5.33
CA ALA A 222 -22.58 9.11 6.21
C ALA A 222 -22.24 8.41 7.54
N ASP A 223 -21.52 7.29 7.48
CA ASP A 223 -21.29 6.41 8.64
C ASP A 223 -20.07 6.77 9.48
N ALA A 224 -19.08 7.44 8.87
CA ALA A 224 -17.84 7.88 9.51
C ALA A 224 -17.41 9.25 8.95
N PRO A 225 -18.23 10.31 9.12
CA PRO A 225 -17.99 11.62 8.51
C PRO A 225 -16.68 12.26 8.97
N ASP A 226 -16.22 11.95 10.19
CA ASP A 226 -14.94 12.39 10.73
C ASP A 226 -13.75 11.74 9.99
N LEU A 227 -13.82 10.44 9.71
CA LEU A 227 -12.83 9.75 8.90
C LEU A 227 -12.83 10.26 7.46
N TYR A 228 -14.02 10.44 6.86
CA TYR A 228 -14.12 10.97 5.50
C TYR A 228 -13.50 12.38 5.41
N ALA A 229 -13.85 13.27 6.35
CA ALA A 229 -13.26 14.60 6.43
C ALA A 229 -11.73 14.55 6.65
N ALA A 230 -11.24 13.60 7.44
CA ALA A 230 -9.80 13.41 7.63
C ALA A 230 -9.09 12.99 6.33
N LEU A 231 -9.71 12.14 5.50
CA LEU A 231 -9.17 11.73 4.19
C LEU A 231 -9.24 12.87 3.15
N GLN A 232 -10.22 13.79 3.26
CA GLN A 232 -10.31 14.95 2.36
C GLN A 232 -9.13 15.94 2.49
N GLU A 233 -8.38 15.84 3.58
CA GLU A 233 -7.15 16.62 3.79
C GLU A 233 -5.91 15.97 3.15
N ALA A 234 -6.02 14.76 2.59
CA ALA A 234 -4.93 14.08 1.90
C ALA A 234 -4.74 14.63 0.47
N ASP A 235 -3.49 14.67 0.02
CA ASP A 235 -3.15 14.95 -1.37
C ASP A 235 -3.19 13.69 -2.25
N LEU A 236 -3.03 12.53 -1.63
CA LEU A 236 -3.17 11.20 -2.24
C LEU A 236 -3.53 10.18 -1.16
N VAL A 237 -4.46 9.26 -1.47
CA VAL A 237 -4.76 8.08 -0.64
C VAL A 237 -4.39 6.81 -1.41
N LEU A 238 -3.46 6.02 -0.87
CA LEU A 238 -3.09 4.70 -1.38
C LEU A 238 -3.87 3.62 -0.64
N PHE A 239 -4.69 2.86 -1.36
CA PHE A 239 -5.41 1.71 -0.83
C PHE A 239 -4.67 0.42 -1.18
N LYS A 240 -4.20 -0.31 -0.16
CA LYS A 240 -3.47 -1.57 -0.36
C LYS A 240 -4.40 -2.77 -0.44
N GLY A 241 -4.10 -3.70 -1.33
CA GLY A 241 -4.66 -5.04 -1.25
C GLY A 241 -6.09 -5.20 -1.75
N ASP A 242 -6.56 -6.45 -1.67
CA ASP A 242 -7.80 -6.89 -2.32
C ASP A 242 -9.06 -6.47 -1.55
N LEU A 243 -9.05 -6.56 -0.22
CA LEU A 243 -10.22 -6.18 0.59
C LEU A 243 -10.54 -4.68 0.47
N ASN A 244 -9.53 -3.81 0.43
CA ASN A 244 -9.74 -2.39 0.21
C ASN A 244 -10.33 -2.13 -1.18
N TYR A 245 -9.87 -2.83 -2.23
CA TYR A 245 -10.46 -2.71 -3.57
C TYR A 245 -11.93 -3.16 -3.62
N ARG A 246 -12.24 -4.27 -2.95
CA ARG A 246 -13.62 -4.76 -2.83
C ARG A 246 -14.50 -3.73 -2.14
N LYS A 247 -14.04 -3.12 -1.03
CA LYS A 247 -14.78 -2.05 -0.35
C LYS A 247 -14.90 -0.75 -1.17
N LEU A 248 -13.88 -0.40 -1.96
CA LEU A 248 -13.93 0.73 -2.90
C LEU A 248 -15.00 0.51 -3.98
N THR A 249 -15.15 -0.73 -4.46
CA THR A 249 -16.06 -1.09 -5.57
C THR A 249 -17.39 -1.68 -5.10
N GLY A 250 -17.62 -1.73 -3.79
CA GLY A 250 -18.82 -2.32 -3.18
C GLY A 250 -18.96 -3.84 -3.35
N ASP A 251 -17.89 -4.53 -3.74
CA ASP A 251 -17.85 -5.99 -3.96
C ASP A 251 -18.98 -6.50 -4.88
N ARG A 252 -19.33 -5.70 -5.90
CA ARG A 252 -20.44 -5.97 -6.84
C ARG A 252 -19.97 -6.66 -8.10
N ASP A 253 -20.91 -7.34 -8.75
CA ASP A 253 -20.75 -7.93 -10.08
C ASP A 253 -20.83 -6.85 -11.18
N TRP A 254 -19.75 -6.08 -11.30
CA TRP A 254 -19.59 -5.04 -12.32
C TRP A 254 -19.15 -5.66 -13.65
N ASP A 255 -19.64 -5.12 -14.78
CA ASP A 255 -18.97 -5.36 -16.06
C ASP A 255 -17.53 -4.85 -16.00
N HIS A 256 -16.59 -5.65 -16.53
CA HIS A 256 -15.16 -5.36 -16.43
C HIS A 256 -14.74 -4.03 -17.05
N THR A 257 -15.53 -3.49 -17.97
CA THR A 257 -15.25 -2.22 -18.66
C THR A 257 -15.83 -0.99 -17.97
N VAL A 258 -16.61 -1.17 -16.89
CA VAL A 258 -17.13 -0.05 -16.09
C VAL A 258 -15.96 0.81 -15.61
N ASP A 259 -16.08 2.13 -15.73
CA ASP A 259 -15.04 3.04 -15.28
C ASP A 259 -14.83 2.96 -13.77
N PHE A 260 -13.57 3.06 -13.33
CA PHE A 260 -13.24 3.00 -11.91
C PHE A 260 -13.97 4.08 -11.10
N SER A 261 -14.08 5.30 -11.63
CA SER A 261 -14.84 6.39 -11.03
C SER A 261 -16.32 6.04 -10.77
N THR A 262 -16.95 5.32 -11.70
CA THR A 262 -18.33 4.84 -11.55
C THR A 262 -18.42 3.79 -10.46
N ALA A 263 -17.47 2.85 -10.43
CA ALA A 263 -17.42 1.79 -9.42
C ALA A 263 -17.13 2.30 -8.00
N LEU A 264 -16.49 3.47 -7.85
CA LEU A 264 -16.30 4.14 -6.56
C LEU A 264 -17.62 4.67 -5.95
N ARG A 265 -18.69 4.76 -6.74
CA ARG A 265 -20.03 5.16 -6.29
C ARG A 265 -20.05 6.47 -5.48
N GLY A 266 -19.24 7.45 -5.89
CA GLY A 266 -19.14 8.76 -5.22
C GLY A 266 -18.16 8.82 -4.05
N PHE A 267 -17.44 7.74 -3.73
CA PHE A 267 -16.33 7.78 -2.79
C PHE A 267 -15.11 8.48 -3.39
N GLU A 268 -15.01 9.79 -3.16
CA GLU A 268 -13.98 10.65 -3.74
C GLU A 268 -13.43 11.66 -2.71
N PRO A 269 -12.91 11.22 -1.54
CA PRO A 269 -12.43 12.14 -0.52
C PRO A 269 -11.24 12.97 -1.01
N ALA A 270 -10.34 12.35 -1.77
CA ALA A 270 -9.12 12.93 -2.32
C ALA A 270 -8.70 12.11 -3.56
N PRO A 271 -7.69 12.55 -4.35
CA PRO A 271 -7.07 11.66 -5.32
C PRO A 271 -6.66 10.35 -4.66
N LEU A 272 -6.99 9.22 -5.29
CA LEU A 272 -6.76 7.91 -4.71
C LEU A 272 -6.20 6.93 -5.74
N CYS A 273 -5.40 5.99 -5.26
CA CYS A 273 -4.90 4.88 -6.05
C CYS A 273 -5.10 3.57 -5.29
N SER A 274 -5.65 2.57 -5.95
CA SER A 274 -5.62 1.21 -5.43
C SER A 274 -4.39 0.46 -5.95
N LEU A 275 -3.64 -0.15 -5.04
CA LEU A 275 -2.52 -1.05 -5.31
C LEU A 275 -2.98 -2.47 -4.95
N ARG A 276 -3.50 -3.21 -5.92
CA ARG A 276 -4.23 -4.45 -5.66
C ARG A 276 -3.67 -5.62 -6.46
N THR A 277 -3.34 -6.70 -5.78
CA THR A 277 -3.25 -8.04 -6.38
C THR A 277 -4.63 -8.67 -6.38
N LEU A 278 -5.05 -9.26 -7.51
CA LEU A 278 -6.42 -9.75 -7.68
C LEU A 278 -6.63 -11.06 -6.91
N LYS A 279 -7.52 -11.04 -5.90
CA LYS A 279 -7.87 -12.21 -5.07
C LYS A 279 -9.39 -12.40 -4.91
N ALA A 280 -10.21 -11.73 -5.72
CA ALA A 280 -11.67 -11.82 -5.68
C ALA A 280 -12.32 -11.49 -7.03
N ASP A 281 -13.56 -11.96 -7.21
CA ASP A 281 -14.35 -11.87 -8.45
C ASP A 281 -14.96 -10.48 -8.71
N VAL A 282 -14.13 -9.44 -8.57
CA VAL A 282 -14.48 -8.07 -8.94
C VAL A 282 -13.27 -7.43 -9.62
N GLN A 283 -13.46 -6.83 -10.79
CA GLN A 283 -12.44 -6.05 -11.50
C GLN A 283 -13.13 -5.13 -12.50
N VAL A 284 -12.80 -3.83 -12.47
CA VAL A 284 -13.36 -2.78 -13.33
C VAL A 284 -12.26 -2.01 -14.07
N GLY A 285 -12.62 -1.17 -15.03
CA GLY A 285 -11.69 -0.32 -15.79
C GLY A 285 -10.72 -1.08 -16.69
N LEU A 286 -11.10 -2.29 -17.14
CA LEU A 286 -10.36 -3.03 -18.16
C LEU A 286 -10.73 -2.54 -19.57
N GLN A 287 -9.83 -2.76 -20.51
CA GLN A 287 -10.11 -2.52 -21.93
C GLN A 287 -11.17 -3.52 -22.45
N PRO A 288 -12.03 -3.13 -23.41
CA PRO A 288 -12.98 -4.05 -24.03
C PRO A 288 -12.31 -5.32 -24.55
N GLY A 289 -12.83 -6.49 -24.17
CA GLY A 289 -12.28 -7.80 -24.56
C GLY A 289 -11.13 -8.33 -23.68
N GLN A 290 -10.53 -7.49 -22.81
CA GLN A 290 -9.40 -7.90 -21.96
C GLN A 290 -9.82 -8.97 -20.94
N GLY A 291 -10.94 -8.74 -20.24
CA GLY A 291 -11.46 -9.70 -19.25
C GLY A 291 -11.83 -11.06 -19.87
N GLN A 292 -12.47 -11.05 -21.04
CA GLN A 292 -12.84 -12.27 -21.77
C GLN A 292 -11.61 -13.05 -22.23
N LYS A 293 -10.56 -12.35 -22.69
CA LYS A 293 -9.30 -12.97 -23.06
C LYS A 293 -8.62 -13.63 -21.87
N LEU A 294 -8.58 -12.95 -20.72
CA LEU A 294 -8.00 -13.49 -19.48
C LEU A 294 -8.79 -14.72 -19.00
N ALA A 295 -10.11 -14.65 -18.98
CA ALA A 295 -10.98 -15.77 -18.59
C ALA A 295 -10.80 -17.01 -19.48
N THR A 296 -10.54 -16.81 -20.79
CA THR A 296 -10.25 -17.91 -21.72
C THR A 296 -8.89 -18.56 -21.43
N GLN A 297 -7.90 -17.78 -20.98
CA GLN A 297 -6.54 -18.26 -20.70
C GLN A 297 -6.41 -18.91 -19.33
N ASP A 298 -7.10 -18.36 -18.33
CA ASP A 298 -7.05 -18.79 -16.94
C ASP A 298 -8.40 -18.47 -16.27
N PRO A 299 -9.26 -19.46 -16.00
CA PRO A 299 -10.53 -19.25 -15.32
C PRO A 299 -10.39 -18.60 -13.92
N ASN A 300 -9.22 -18.73 -13.27
CA ASN A 300 -8.95 -18.20 -11.93
C ASN A 300 -8.12 -16.90 -11.97
N TRP A 301 -8.11 -16.19 -13.10
CA TRP A 301 -7.26 -15.01 -13.29
C TRP A 301 -7.52 -13.89 -12.27
N MET A 302 -8.73 -13.79 -11.71
CA MET A 302 -9.14 -12.79 -10.69
C MET A 302 -8.89 -13.23 -9.25
N THR A 303 -8.72 -14.51 -8.98
CA THR A 303 -8.67 -15.05 -7.61
C THR A 303 -7.32 -15.66 -7.24
N SER A 304 -6.45 -15.88 -8.24
CA SER A 304 -5.14 -16.52 -8.06
C SER A 304 -4.05 -15.65 -7.44
N GLY A 305 -4.25 -14.33 -7.29
CA GLY A 305 -3.17 -13.41 -6.90
C GLY A 305 -2.11 -13.21 -7.99
N LYS A 306 -2.34 -13.74 -9.21
CA LYS A 306 -1.37 -13.69 -10.30
C LYS A 306 -1.28 -12.31 -10.93
N HIS A 307 -2.43 -11.67 -11.15
CA HIS A 307 -2.55 -10.35 -11.77
C HIS A 307 -2.67 -9.25 -10.72
N ALA A 308 -2.41 -8.02 -11.16
CA ALA A 308 -2.52 -6.84 -10.31
C ALA A 308 -3.00 -5.60 -11.08
N VAL A 309 -3.40 -4.58 -10.35
CA VAL A 309 -3.72 -3.25 -10.88
C VAL A 309 -3.11 -2.16 -10.01
N ILE A 310 -2.65 -1.10 -10.67
CA ILE A 310 -2.39 0.23 -10.11
C ILE A 310 -3.46 1.12 -10.75
N GLN A 311 -4.54 1.36 -10.03
CA GLN A 311 -5.73 2.02 -10.59
C GLN A 311 -5.99 3.33 -9.87
N PHE A 312 -5.90 4.44 -10.60
CA PHE A 312 -5.92 5.81 -10.06
C PHE A 312 -7.17 6.55 -10.47
N HIS A 313 -7.73 7.31 -9.52
CA HIS A 313 -8.81 8.25 -9.73
C HIS A 313 -8.52 9.59 -9.05
N SER A 314 -8.90 10.69 -9.70
CA SER A 314 -8.81 12.03 -9.13
C SER A 314 -10.13 12.78 -9.38
N PRO A 315 -10.76 13.36 -8.34
CA PRO A 315 -11.97 14.16 -8.50
C PRO A 315 -11.72 15.55 -9.13
N LYS A 316 -10.46 16.01 -9.18
CA LYS A 316 -10.09 17.25 -9.86
C LYS A 316 -9.98 16.99 -11.36
N ALA A 317 -10.68 17.79 -12.17
CA ALA A 317 -10.61 17.72 -13.63
C ALA A 317 -9.14 17.79 -14.11
N GLU A 318 -8.77 16.85 -14.98
CA GLU A 318 -7.47 16.79 -15.65
C GLU A 318 -7.20 18.02 -16.53
#